data_AF-A0A1Y1MB03-F1
#
_entry.id   AF-A0A1Y1MB03-F1
#
_cell.length_a   1.000
_cell.length_b   1.000
_cell.length_c   1.000
_cell.angle_alpha   90.00
_cell.angle_beta   90.00
_cell.angle_gamma   90.00
#
_symmetry.space_group_name_H-M   'P 1'
#
loop_
_entity.id
_entity.type
_entity.pdbx_description
1 polymer ?
#
loop_
_entity_poly.entity_id
_entity_poly.type
_entity_poly.pdbx_seq_one_letter_code
_entity_poly.pdbx_strand_id
1 'polypeptide(L)'
;MLTEVTVFWIFCFSRVNSLPGFTTQNYNTDLDKCGKVHLTVSSLEETYLELNWVTKCDSMYDMVPDEIALYDKNPLDRNEEMPPRVSVLARRYPEGYYKTKVKFGSPWLPGNWEYQENMIQAEHGQHCFPYWIASLKRDMLIDVQCLRINPTWMFDNSHRIGKKRIGSVIIPGTHNSGSSKTATFLQSYVMNQDRNVWTQLVFGIRYLDLRVGYYGREGFYINHDVNSPLEK
;
A
#
# COMPACT_ATOMS: atom_id res chain seq x y z
N MET A 1 6.35 -8.54 -27.29
CA MET A 1 6.96 -9.36 -26.24
C MET A 1 7.48 -8.41 -25.18
N LEU A 2 6.63 -8.13 -24.18
CA LEU A 2 6.86 -7.38 -22.93
C LEU A 2 5.46 -7.09 -22.38
N THR A 3 4.95 -7.96 -21.52
CA THR A 3 3.74 -7.70 -20.72
C THR A 3 4.07 -8.10 -19.29
N GLU A 4 5.00 -7.36 -18.68
CA GLU A 4 5.05 -7.29 -17.22
C GLU A 4 3.93 -6.34 -16.78
N VAL A 5 2.81 -6.91 -16.36
CA VAL A 5 1.72 -6.18 -15.73
C VAL A 5 1.53 -6.77 -14.33
N THR A 6 2.59 -6.73 -13.52
CA THR A 6 2.47 -6.89 -12.07
C THR A 6 2.01 -5.55 -11.52
N VAL A 7 0.71 -5.28 -11.68
CA VAL A 7 0.07 -4.05 -11.22
C VAL A 7 -0.23 -4.20 -9.73
N PHE A 8 0.79 -3.95 -8.91
CA PHE A 8 0.56 -3.54 -7.54
C PHE A 8 0.14 -2.08 -7.52
N TRP A 9 -1.17 -1.84 -7.44
CA TRP A 9 -1.63 -0.63 -6.76
C TRP A 9 -1.85 -0.99 -5.30
N ILE A 10 -0.77 -1.03 -4.52
CA ILE A 10 -0.91 -0.59 -3.12
C ILE A 10 -1.22 0.90 -3.25
N PHE A 11 -2.51 1.24 -3.21
CA PHE A 11 -2.92 2.62 -3.09
C PHE A 11 -2.51 3.09 -1.69
N CYS A 12 -1.25 3.51 -1.55
CA CYS A 12 -0.99 4.70 -0.75
C CYS A 12 -1.80 5.80 -1.44
N PHE A 13 -2.93 6.20 -0.87
CA PHE A 13 -3.71 7.34 -1.34
C PHE A 13 -2.81 8.58 -1.28
N SER A 14 -2.05 8.81 -2.34
CA SER A 14 -1.24 9.99 -2.57
C SER A 14 -1.19 10.13 -4.07
N ARG A 15 -1.97 11.12 -4.56
CA ARG A 15 -2.17 11.57 -5.94
C ARG A 15 -3.45 11.06 -6.65
N VAL A 16 -4.50 11.87 -6.57
CA VAL A 16 -5.51 12.00 -7.64
C VAL A 16 -5.50 13.48 -8.04
N ASN A 17 -4.65 13.84 -9.01
CA ASN A 17 -4.79 15.13 -9.67
C ASN A 17 -5.41 14.92 -11.06
N SER A 18 -6.43 15.75 -11.32
CA SER A 18 -7.16 15.98 -12.57
C SER A 18 -8.08 14.87 -13.11
N LEU A 19 -9.31 14.84 -12.61
CA LEU A 19 -10.49 14.55 -13.44
C LEU A 19 -11.29 15.86 -13.61
N PRO A 20 -11.70 16.23 -14.83
CA PRO A 20 -12.42 17.48 -15.08
C PRO A 20 -13.84 17.36 -14.48
N GLY A 21 -14.16 18.24 -13.53
CA GLY A 21 -15.48 18.29 -12.89
C GLY A 21 -15.48 18.39 -11.37
N PHE A 22 -14.32 18.28 -10.70
CA PHE A 22 -14.23 18.58 -9.27
C PHE A 22 -13.88 20.04 -9.05
N THR A 23 -14.86 20.83 -8.58
CA THR A 23 -14.62 22.11 -7.92
C THR A 23 -13.59 21.90 -6.81
N THR A 24 -12.42 22.53 -6.95
CA THR A 24 -11.39 22.61 -5.93
C THR A 24 -11.92 23.45 -4.77
N GLN A 25 -12.64 22.81 -3.84
CA GLN A 25 -12.67 23.34 -2.49
C GLN A 25 -11.24 23.30 -1.97
N ASN A 26 -10.77 24.38 -1.35
CA ASN A 26 -9.46 24.51 -0.73
C ASN A 26 -9.26 23.42 0.33
N TYR A 27 -8.86 22.23 -0.10
CA TYR A 27 -8.24 21.23 0.75
C TYR A 27 -6.84 21.76 1.02
N ASN A 28 -6.54 22.12 2.27
CA ASN A 28 -5.17 22.32 2.72
C ASN A 28 -4.35 21.13 2.24
N THR A 29 -3.51 21.33 1.21
CA THR A 29 -2.74 20.30 0.54
C THR A 29 -1.54 19.94 1.40
N ASP A 30 -1.81 19.30 2.52
CA ASP A 30 -0.78 18.72 3.37
C ASP A 30 0.00 17.64 2.61
N LEU A 31 -0.46 17.18 1.44
CA LEU A 31 0.20 16.20 0.56
C LEU A 31 1.47 16.73 -0.13
N ASP A 32 1.56 18.04 -0.41
CA ASP A 32 2.71 18.64 -1.11
C ASP A 32 3.63 19.40 -0.14
N LYS A 33 3.50 19.15 1.16
CA LYS A 33 4.31 19.80 2.18
C LYS A 33 5.76 19.36 2.05
N CYS A 34 6.69 20.33 1.98
CA CYS A 34 8.13 20.06 1.95
C CYS A 34 8.54 19.07 3.04
N GLY A 35 9.32 18.05 2.67
CA GLY A 35 9.81 17.03 3.59
C GLY A 35 8.78 16.00 4.03
N LYS A 36 7.55 16.03 3.52
CA LYS A 36 6.55 14.98 3.76
C LYS A 36 7.01 13.65 3.19
N VAL A 37 6.83 12.57 3.94
CA VAL A 37 7.32 11.23 3.59
C VAL A 37 6.20 10.26 3.21
N HIS A 38 6.52 9.32 2.33
CA HIS A 38 5.66 8.21 1.95
C HIS A 38 6.49 6.93 1.83
N LEU A 39 6.03 5.87 2.51
CA LEU A 39 6.65 4.55 2.44
C LEU A 39 5.85 3.67 1.50
N THR A 40 6.51 3.14 0.46
CA THR A 40 5.89 2.26 -0.54
C THR A 40 6.65 0.93 -0.64
N VAL A 41 6.04 -0.04 -1.33
CA VAL A 41 6.65 -1.34 -1.63
C VAL A 41 6.87 -1.42 -3.13
N SER A 42 8.09 -1.75 -3.53
CA SER A 42 8.47 -1.97 -4.93
C SER A 42 7.61 -3.06 -5.55
N SER A 43 7.14 -2.84 -6.78
CA SER A 43 6.38 -3.81 -7.57
C SER A 43 7.21 -4.96 -8.16
N LEU A 44 8.55 -4.87 -8.11
CA LEU A 44 9.46 -5.94 -8.55
C LEU A 44 9.47 -7.13 -7.58
N GLU A 45 9.89 -8.30 -8.06
CA GLU A 45 9.87 -9.59 -7.34
C GLU A 45 10.40 -9.53 -5.90
N GLU A 46 11.43 -8.73 -5.66
CA GLU A 46 12.07 -8.64 -4.35
C GLU A 46 11.26 -7.86 -3.30
N THR A 47 10.22 -7.11 -3.71
CA THR A 47 9.32 -6.33 -2.83
C THR A 47 10.03 -5.43 -1.82
N TYR A 48 11.12 -4.79 -2.24
CA TYR A 48 11.86 -3.88 -1.37
C TYR A 48 11.04 -2.66 -0.96
N LEU A 49 11.26 -2.18 0.27
CA LEU A 49 10.70 -0.93 0.75
C LEU A 49 11.35 0.25 0.05
N GLU A 50 10.53 1.25 -0.29
CA GLU A 50 10.92 2.45 -1.02
C GLU A 50 10.57 3.68 -0.18
N LEU A 51 11.58 4.50 0.08
CA LEU A 51 11.46 5.75 0.81
C LEU A 51 11.19 6.86 -0.20
N ASN A 52 10.08 7.58 -0.04
CA ASN A 52 9.73 8.71 -0.90
C ASN A 52 9.53 9.94 -0.03
N TRP A 53 9.93 11.11 -0.51
CA TRP A 53 9.65 12.38 0.17
C TRP A 53 9.47 13.54 -0.80
N VAL A 54 8.69 14.53 -0.38
CA VAL A 54 8.44 15.74 -1.15
C VAL A 54 9.68 16.65 -1.07
N THR A 55 10.26 16.93 -2.23
CA THR A 55 11.45 17.80 -2.38
C THR A 55 11.12 19.23 -2.79
N LYS A 56 9.86 19.49 -3.15
CA LYS A 56 9.38 20.83 -3.49
C LYS A 56 9.26 21.67 -2.23
N CYS A 57 10.21 22.57 -2.05
CA CYS A 57 10.35 23.43 -0.88
C CYS A 57 10.50 24.88 -1.36
N ASP A 58 9.39 25.48 -1.78
CA ASP A 58 9.36 26.80 -2.42
C ASP A 58 9.30 27.96 -1.42
N SER A 59 8.89 27.69 -0.17
CA SER A 59 8.75 28.71 0.87
C SER A 59 10.05 28.89 1.65
N MET A 60 10.35 30.14 2.03
CA MET A 60 11.49 30.42 2.93
C MET A 60 11.37 29.76 4.31
N TYR A 61 10.16 29.36 4.70
CA TYR A 61 9.86 28.69 5.96
C TYR A 61 9.90 27.16 5.86
N ASP A 62 10.16 26.61 4.67
CA ASP A 62 10.16 25.18 4.46
C ASP A 62 11.34 24.49 5.16
N MET A 63 11.02 23.44 5.91
CA MET A 63 12.02 22.60 6.54
C MET A 63 12.50 21.55 5.53
N VAL A 64 13.54 21.89 4.78
CA VAL A 64 14.23 20.91 3.93
C VAL A 64 14.89 19.84 4.81
N PRO A 65 14.60 18.54 4.60
CA PRO A 65 15.22 17.47 5.37
C PRO A 65 16.71 17.31 5.05
N ASP A 66 17.48 17.02 6.08
CA ASP A 66 18.88 16.59 5.96
C ASP A 66 18.96 15.07 5.77
N GLU A 67 18.05 14.34 6.40
CA GLU A 67 18.05 12.89 6.53
C GLU A 67 16.64 12.31 6.34
N ILE A 68 16.59 11.15 5.68
CA ILE A 68 15.41 10.30 5.60
C ILE A 68 15.77 8.94 6.21
N ALA A 69 14.97 8.49 7.15
CA ALA A 69 15.27 7.30 7.93
C ALA A 69 14.08 6.33 7.99
N LEU A 70 14.40 5.04 8.00
CA LEU A 70 13.47 3.92 8.17
C LEU A 70 13.69 3.29 9.54
N TYR A 71 12.60 3.03 10.25
CA TYR A 71 12.54 2.51 11.61
C TYR A 71 11.61 1.30 11.70
N ASP A 72 11.88 0.38 12.63
CA ASP A 72 11.02 -0.80 12.85
C ASP A 72 9.81 -0.51 13.79
N LYS A 73 9.78 0.67 14.42
CA LYS A 73 8.71 1.17 15.30
C LYS A 73 8.53 2.67 15.09
N ASN A 74 7.49 3.25 15.69
CA ASN A 74 7.24 4.68 15.63
C ASN A 74 8.36 5.47 16.34
N PRO A 75 9.13 6.32 15.63
CA PRO A 75 10.22 7.09 16.23
C PRO A 75 9.74 8.19 17.19
N LEU A 76 8.43 8.47 17.27
CA LEU A 76 7.84 9.38 18.25
C LEU A 76 7.67 8.73 19.63
N ASP A 77 7.75 7.40 19.72
CA ASP A 77 7.59 6.67 20.98
C ASP A 77 8.88 6.80 21.81
N ARG A 78 8.85 7.65 22.84
CA ARG A 78 10.03 8.09 23.63
C ARG A 78 10.64 7.02 24.55
N ASN A 79 10.14 5.79 24.52
CA ASN A 79 10.44 4.81 25.56
C ASN A 79 11.75 4.05 25.33
N GLU A 80 12.31 4.06 24.12
CA GLU A 80 13.54 3.35 23.78
C GLU A 80 14.37 4.15 22.76
N GLU A 81 15.69 4.24 22.97
CA GLU A 81 16.61 4.75 21.95
C GLU A 81 16.68 3.71 20.82
N MET A 82 16.11 4.05 19.66
CA MET A 82 15.98 3.12 18.55
C MET A 82 16.71 3.67 17.32
N PRO A 83 17.88 3.10 16.95
CA PRO A 83 18.59 3.53 15.76
C PRO A 83 17.78 3.20 14.50
N PRO A 84 17.90 4.01 13.43
CA PRO A 84 17.23 3.73 12.17
C PRO A 84 17.81 2.46 11.53
N ARG A 85 16.92 1.63 10.98
CA ARG A 85 17.28 0.45 10.17
C ARG A 85 17.98 0.84 8.87
N VAL A 86 17.54 1.95 8.29
CA VAL A 86 18.17 2.57 7.11
C VAL A 86 18.15 4.07 7.32
N SER A 87 19.25 4.74 7.00
CA SER A 87 19.35 6.20 7.01
C SER A 87 20.05 6.66 5.75
N VAL A 88 19.51 7.68 5.10
CA VAL A 88 20.09 8.30 3.90
C VAL A 88 20.10 9.81 4.01
N LEU A 89 21.16 10.43 3.51
CA LEU A 89 21.25 11.88 3.38
C LEU A 89 20.36 12.34 2.23
N ALA A 90 19.33 13.13 2.52
CA ALA A 90 18.32 13.57 1.54
C ALA A 90 18.96 14.29 0.35
N ARG A 91 20.00 15.09 0.60
CA ARG A 91 20.77 15.82 -0.45
C ARG A 91 21.44 14.93 -1.51
N ARG A 92 21.62 13.62 -1.24
CA ARG A 92 22.18 12.69 -2.23
C ARG A 92 21.14 12.15 -3.21
N TYR A 93 19.85 12.40 -2.94
CA TYR A 93 18.70 11.90 -3.69
C TYR A 93 17.72 13.06 -3.98
N PRO A 94 18.11 14.03 -4.84
CA PRO A 94 17.31 15.23 -5.12
C PRO A 94 15.93 14.94 -5.73
N GLU A 95 15.74 13.75 -6.30
CA GLU A 95 14.48 13.25 -6.83
C GLU A 95 13.44 12.91 -5.75
N GLY A 96 13.85 12.77 -4.48
CA GLY A 96 12.95 12.43 -3.39
C GLY A 96 12.62 10.94 -3.28
N TYR A 97 13.53 10.07 -3.72
CA TYR A 97 13.33 8.62 -3.78
C TYR A 97 14.58 7.86 -3.34
N TYR A 98 14.38 6.78 -2.59
CA TYR A 98 15.44 5.81 -2.29
C TYR A 98 14.89 4.39 -2.14
N LYS A 99 15.43 3.46 -2.92
CA LYS A 99 15.11 2.03 -2.80
C LYS A 99 16.01 1.35 -1.77
N THR A 100 15.41 0.78 -0.74
CA THR A 100 16.16 0.08 0.31
C THR A 100 16.52 -1.36 -0.10
N LYS A 101 17.31 -2.04 0.74
CA LYS A 101 17.51 -3.51 0.68
C LYS A 101 16.59 -4.27 1.65
N VAL A 102 15.65 -3.59 2.29
CA VAL A 102 14.71 -4.19 3.25
C VAL A 102 13.52 -4.71 2.47
N LYS A 103 13.30 -6.04 2.51
CA LYS A 103 12.15 -6.68 1.87
C LYS A 103 10.89 -6.51 2.73
N PHE A 104 9.76 -6.21 2.09
CA PHE A 104 8.46 -6.29 2.75
C PHE A 104 8.07 -7.75 3.01
N GLY A 105 8.30 -8.64 2.04
CA GLY A 105 8.04 -10.08 2.21
C GLY A 105 6.56 -10.37 2.41
N SER A 106 6.24 -11.30 3.32
CA SER A 106 4.85 -11.66 3.68
C SER A 106 4.63 -11.46 5.19
N PRO A 107 4.49 -10.21 5.65
CA PRO A 107 4.37 -9.92 7.07
C PRO A 107 3.00 -10.29 7.62
N TRP A 108 2.95 -10.50 8.93
CA TRP A 108 1.70 -10.61 9.69
C TRP A 108 0.87 -9.33 9.53
N LEU A 109 -0.44 -9.48 9.31
CA LEU A 109 -1.41 -8.41 9.18
C LEU A 109 -1.64 -7.74 10.53
N PRO A 110 -1.37 -6.43 10.67
CA PRO A 110 -1.53 -5.72 11.93
C PRO A 110 -3.01 -5.51 12.26
N GLY A 111 -3.31 -5.14 13.51
CA GLY A 111 -4.69 -4.83 13.94
C GLY A 111 -5.63 -6.03 13.98
N ASN A 112 -5.10 -7.22 14.26
CA ASN A 112 -5.86 -8.47 14.32
C ASN A 112 -6.62 -8.80 13.03
N TRP A 113 -6.06 -8.43 11.87
CA TRP A 113 -6.66 -8.66 10.55
C TRP A 113 -6.26 -9.99 9.89
N GLU A 114 -5.58 -10.86 10.61
CA GLU A 114 -5.27 -12.21 10.14
C GLU A 114 -6.52 -13.05 10.00
N TYR A 115 -6.58 -13.88 8.96
CA TYR A 115 -7.77 -14.70 8.74
C TYR A 115 -7.96 -15.69 9.91
N GLN A 116 -9.11 -15.61 10.57
CA GLN A 116 -9.57 -16.63 11.51
C GLN A 116 -11.05 -16.90 11.23
N GLU A 117 -11.40 -18.18 11.09
CA GLU A 117 -12.76 -18.60 10.69
C GLU A 117 -13.86 -18.08 11.63
N ASN A 118 -13.51 -17.88 12.91
CA ASN A 118 -14.43 -17.43 13.95
C ASN A 118 -14.26 -15.95 14.32
N MET A 119 -13.65 -15.11 13.46
CA MET A 119 -13.54 -13.68 13.75
C MET A 119 -14.91 -13.01 13.68
N ILE A 120 -15.35 -12.44 14.80
CA ILE A 120 -16.64 -11.76 14.94
C ILE A 120 -16.48 -10.23 14.79
N GLN A 121 -15.28 -9.68 15.01
CA GLN A 121 -15.08 -8.24 14.98
C GLN A 121 -13.64 -7.89 14.57
N ALA A 122 -13.51 -7.18 13.45
CA ALA A 122 -12.24 -6.70 12.96
C ALA A 122 -12.00 -5.25 13.43
N GLU A 123 -10.76 -4.91 13.76
CA GLU A 123 -10.44 -3.59 14.32
C GLU A 123 -10.59 -2.47 13.29
N HIS A 124 -11.40 -1.48 13.62
CA HIS A 124 -11.60 -0.30 12.78
C HIS A 124 -10.32 0.55 12.65
N GLY A 125 -10.20 1.23 11.52
CA GLY A 125 -9.18 2.23 11.27
C GLY A 125 -7.94 1.69 10.56
N GLN A 126 -6.89 2.51 10.60
CA GLN A 126 -5.60 2.24 9.98
C GLN A 126 -4.68 1.52 10.94
N HIS A 127 -3.94 0.54 10.43
CA HIS A 127 -3.00 -0.26 11.23
C HIS A 127 -1.63 -0.31 10.57
N CYS A 128 -0.59 -0.04 11.34
CA CYS A 128 0.78 0.05 10.84
C CYS A 128 1.47 -1.32 10.84
N PHE A 129 2.16 -1.64 9.76
CA PHE A 129 3.26 -2.60 9.78
C PHE A 129 4.44 -2.03 10.60
N PRO A 130 5.40 -2.87 11.04
CA PRO A 130 6.60 -2.42 11.74
C PRO A 130 7.61 -1.77 10.79
N TYR A 131 7.16 -0.80 9.99
CA TYR A 131 7.99 -0.04 9.08
C TYR A 131 7.53 1.42 9.08
N TRP A 132 8.40 2.28 9.59
CA TRP A 132 8.15 3.69 9.80
C TRP A 132 9.20 4.52 9.08
N ILE A 133 8.78 5.45 8.24
CA ILE A 133 9.64 6.42 7.58
C ILE A 133 9.56 7.75 8.34
N ALA A 134 10.70 8.40 8.52
CA ALA A 134 10.77 9.74 9.06
C ALA A 134 11.66 10.63 8.21
N SER A 135 11.29 11.90 8.18
CA SER A 135 12.06 12.98 7.57
C SER A 135 12.56 13.89 8.68
N LEU A 136 13.87 14.13 8.69
CA LEU A 136 14.56 14.81 9.78
C LEU A 136 15.38 15.98 9.27
N LYS A 137 15.41 17.04 10.05
CA LYS A 137 16.36 18.15 9.91
C LYS A 137 17.14 18.25 11.21
N ARG A 138 18.41 17.87 11.17
CA ARG A 138 19.19 17.51 12.37
C ARG A 138 18.40 16.46 13.18
N ASP A 139 18.09 16.74 14.45
CA ASP A 139 17.31 15.84 15.31
C ASP A 139 15.80 16.16 15.35
N MET A 140 15.35 17.09 14.49
CA MET A 140 13.95 17.54 14.50
C MET A 140 13.15 16.79 13.44
N LEU A 141 12.11 16.09 13.88
CA LEU A 141 11.18 15.38 13.00
C LEU A 141 10.29 16.38 12.23
N ILE A 142 10.37 16.33 10.91
CA ILE A 142 9.52 17.11 9.98
C ILE A 142 8.22 16.37 9.72
N ASP A 143 8.31 15.10 9.36
CA ASP A 143 7.17 14.21 9.08
C ASP A 143 7.52 12.76 9.43
N VAL A 144 6.51 12.00 9.85
CA VAL A 144 6.63 10.58 10.21
C VAL A 144 5.40 9.84 9.69
N GLN A 145 5.61 8.73 8.99
CA GLN A 145 4.53 7.85 8.55
C GLN A 145 4.93 6.38 8.65
N CYS A 146 3.93 5.51 8.75
CA CYS A 146 4.12 4.07 8.67
C CYS A 146 3.57 3.51 7.36
N LEU A 147 4.12 2.37 6.92
CA LEU A 147 3.45 1.50 5.97
C LEU A 147 2.23 0.89 6.67
N ARG A 148 1.04 1.02 6.10
CA ARG A 148 -0.21 0.68 6.79
C ARG A 148 -1.23 0.03 5.88
N ILE A 149 -2.11 -0.75 6.50
CA ILE A 149 -3.36 -1.22 5.91
C ILE A 149 -4.49 -0.26 6.28
N ASN A 150 -5.53 -0.23 5.44
CA ASN A 150 -6.76 0.53 5.72
C ASN A 150 -8.00 -0.34 5.44
N PRO A 151 -8.21 -1.39 6.23
CA PRO A 151 -9.21 -2.43 5.97
C PRO A 151 -10.64 -1.95 6.18
N THR A 152 -10.89 -0.82 6.84
CA THR A 152 -12.25 -0.28 7.03
C THR A 152 -12.47 1.05 6.33
N TRP A 153 -11.62 1.42 5.36
CA TRP A 153 -11.61 2.77 4.76
C TRP A 153 -12.97 3.26 4.27
N MET A 154 -13.81 2.38 3.73
CA MET A 154 -15.15 2.76 3.26
C MET A 154 -16.08 3.14 4.41
N PHE A 155 -16.02 2.40 5.51
CA PHE A 155 -16.79 2.67 6.72
C PHE A 155 -16.28 3.94 7.41
N ASP A 156 -14.96 4.07 7.55
CA ASP A 156 -14.31 5.21 8.20
C ASP A 156 -14.55 6.54 7.45
N ASN A 157 -14.82 6.46 6.14
CA ASN A 157 -15.15 7.61 5.29
C ASN A 157 -16.63 7.68 4.92
N SER A 158 -17.50 6.92 5.58
CA SER A 158 -18.93 6.80 5.23
C SER A 158 -19.68 8.14 5.27
N HIS A 159 -19.29 9.08 6.12
CA HIS A 159 -19.84 10.44 6.13
C HIS A 159 -19.60 11.20 4.82
N ARG A 160 -18.51 10.90 4.11
CA ARG A 160 -18.13 11.53 2.83
C ARG A 160 -18.64 10.76 1.63
N ILE A 161 -18.48 9.43 1.64
CA ILE A 161 -18.75 8.58 0.47
C ILE A 161 -20.01 7.73 0.58
N GLY A 162 -20.58 7.56 1.78
CA GLY A 162 -21.67 6.58 2.02
C GLY A 162 -22.99 6.90 1.30
N LYS A 163 -23.21 8.17 0.92
CA LYS A 163 -24.37 8.59 0.10
C LYS A 163 -24.06 8.69 -1.40
N LYS A 164 -22.83 8.41 -1.81
CA LYS A 164 -22.40 8.48 -3.21
C LYS A 164 -22.72 7.15 -3.91
N ARG A 165 -23.01 7.21 -5.21
CA ARG A 165 -23.12 6.00 -6.04
C ARG A 165 -21.73 5.37 -6.17
N ILE A 166 -21.65 4.04 -6.22
CA ILE A 166 -20.39 3.30 -6.41
C ILE A 166 -19.60 3.85 -7.60
N GLY A 167 -20.25 4.08 -8.76
CA GLY A 167 -19.61 4.63 -9.96
C GLY A 167 -19.16 6.11 -9.86
N SER A 168 -19.35 6.77 -8.72
CA SER A 168 -18.86 8.13 -8.45
C SER A 168 -17.75 8.17 -7.39
N VAL A 169 -17.27 7.00 -6.96
CA VAL A 169 -16.20 6.81 -5.98
C VAL A 169 -15.06 6.05 -6.65
N ILE A 170 -13.81 6.43 -6.34
CA ILE A 170 -12.64 5.64 -6.75
C ILE A 170 -12.55 4.45 -5.81
N ILE A 171 -12.72 3.25 -6.37
CA ILE A 171 -12.68 1.99 -5.63
C ILE A 171 -11.50 1.17 -6.16
N PRO A 172 -10.52 0.82 -5.31
CA PRO A 172 -9.38 0.02 -5.74
C PRO A 172 -9.83 -1.41 -6.02
N GLY A 173 -9.31 -1.97 -7.12
CA GLY A 173 -9.63 -3.31 -7.58
C GLY A 173 -8.41 -4.11 -8.00
N THR A 174 -8.54 -5.43 -8.00
CA THR A 174 -7.52 -6.37 -8.49
C THR A 174 -8.07 -7.16 -9.67
N HIS A 175 -7.24 -7.32 -10.71
CA HIS A 175 -7.53 -8.15 -11.86
C HIS A 175 -7.19 -9.61 -11.54
N ASN A 176 -8.08 -10.53 -11.90
CA ASN A 176 -7.91 -11.96 -11.65
C ASN A 176 -7.54 -12.28 -10.18
N SER A 177 -8.34 -11.73 -9.25
CA SER A 177 -8.03 -11.62 -7.82
C SER A 177 -7.73 -12.96 -7.14
N GLY A 178 -8.25 -14.07 -7.67
CA GLY A 178 -8.03 -15.40 -7.10
C GLY A 178 -6.77 -16.11 -7.58
N SER A 179 -6.01 -15.51 -8.50
CA SER A 179 -4.72 -16.03 -8.97
C SER A 179 -3.58 -15.64 -8.01
N SER A 180 -3.58 -16.27 -6.82
CA SER A 180 -2.56 -16.05 -5.77
C SER A 180 -1.88 -17.33 -5.25
N LYS A 181 -2.24 -18.51 -5.78
CA LYS A 181 -1.63 -19.78 -5.33
C LYS A 181 -0.21 -19.96 -5.87
N THR A 182 0.64 -20.59 -5.06
CA THR A 182 2.03 -20.97 -5.35
C THR A 182 2.18 -21.56 -6.75
N ALA A 183 2.77 -20.77 -7.63
CA ALA A 183 3.14 -21.18 -8.98
C ALA A 183 4.41 -22.04 -8.93
N THR A 184 4.40 -23.19 -9.60
CA THR A 184 5.64 -23.81 -10.09
C THR A 184 6.30 -22.87 -11.11
N PHE A 185 7.61 -23.02 -11.38
CA PHE A 185 8.43 -22.10 -12.22
C PHE A 185 7.83 -21.72 -13.58
N LEU A 186 6.90 -22.52 -14.14
CA LEU A 186 6.19 -22.23 -15.40
C LEU A 186 4.90 -21.39 -15.23
N GLN A 187 4.33 -21.33 -14.02
CA GLN A 187 3.10 -20.59 -13.70
C GLN A 187 3.37 -19.13 -13.29
N SER A 188 4.62 -18.73 -13.02
CA SER A 188 4.98 -17.36 -12.64
C SER A 188 4.62 -16.30 -13.69
N TYR A 189 4.55 -16.69 -14.97
CA TYR A 189 4.11 -15.82 -16.07
C TYR A 189 2.59 -15.52 -16.08
N VAL A 190 1.84 -16.24 -15.26
CA VAL A 190 0.37 -16.27 -15.26
C VAL A 190 -0.20 -15.70 -13.96
N MET A 191 0.63 -15.49 -12.93
CA MET A 191 0.17 -14.99 -11.63
C MET A 191 -0.04 -13.47 -11.68
N ASN A 192 -1.24 -13.02 -11.33
CA ASN A 192 -1.57 -11.59 -11.28
C ASN A 192 -1.53 -11.01 -9.86
N GLN A 193 -1.55 -11.87 -8.83
CA GLN A 193 -1.57 -11.46 -7.43
C GLN A 193 -0.51 -12.24 -6.65
N ASP A 194 0.22 -11.54 -5.78
CA ASP A 194 1.13 -12.13 -4.79
C ASP A 194 0.43 -12.46 -3.46
N ARG A 195 -0.81 -11.95 -3.28
CA ARG A 195 -1.60 -12.06 -2.04
C ARG A 195 -2.94 -12.74 -2.27
N ASN A 196 -3.36 -13.53 -1.27
CA ASN A 196 -4.66 -14.16 -1.29
C ASN A 196 -5.79 -13.12 -1.19
N VAL A 197 -7.02 -13.52 -1.52
CA VAL A 197 -8.18 -12.63 -1.55
C VAL A 197 -8.41 -11.94 -0.19
N TRP A 198 -8.21 -12.64 0.92
CA TRP A 198 -8.36 -12.06 2.25
C TRP A 198 -7.38 -10.90 2.47
N THR A 199 -6.10 -11.14 2.22
CA THR A 199 -5.07 -10.11 2.32
C THR A 199 -5.34 -8.94 1.38
N GLN A 200 -5.80 -9.17 0.15
CA GLN A 200 -6.21 -8.07 -0.75
C GLN A 200 -7.31 -7.18 -0.12
N LEU A 201 -8.34 -7.80 0.48
CA LEU A 201 -9.40 -7.06 1.18
C LEU A 201 -8.87 -6.26 2.36
N VAL A 202 -7.95 -6.83 3.15
CA VAL A 202 -7.32 -6.17 4.29
C VAL A 202 -6.49 -4.96 3.85
N PHE A 203 -5.79 -5.06 2.71
CA PHE A 203 -5.06 -3.95 2.11
C PHE A 203 -5.97 -2.85 1.52
N GLY A 204 -7.29 -3.08 1.47
CA GLY A 204 -8.30 -2.08 1.08
C GLY A 204 -8.94 -2.31 -0.28
N ILE A 205 -8.61 -3.41 -0.99
CA ILE A 205 -9.24 -3.76 -2.27
C ILE A 205 -10.73 -4.03 -2.08
N ARG A 206 -11.57 -3.50 -2.97
CA ARG A 206 -13.04 -3.61 -2.88
C ARG A 206 -13.72 -3.95 -4.20
N TYR A 207 -12.95 -4.08 -5.27
CA TYR A 207 -13.40 -4.60 -6.55
C TYR A 207 -12.56 -5.84 -6.90
N LEU A 208 -13.19 -7.02 -6.94
CA LEU A 208 -12.51 -8.28 -7.21
C LEU A 208 -12.97 -8.82 -8.56
N ASP A 209 -12.03 -9.04 -9.47
CA ASP A 209 -12.26 -9.77 -10.71
C ASP A 209 -12.06 -11.26 -10.46
N LEU A 210 -13.17 -11.97 -10.21
CA LEU A 210 -13.18 -13.42 -10.00
C LEU A 210 -13.67 -14.13 -11.26
N ARG A 211 -12.84 -15.03 -11.78
CA ARG A 211 -13.16 -15.84 -12.95
C ARG A 211 -13.58 -17.23 -12.50
N VAL A 212 -14.87 -17.53 -12.62
CA VAL A 212 -15.46 -18.75 -12.05
C VAL A 212 -15.80 -19.74 -13.17
N GLY A 213 -15.32 -20.97 -13.04
CA GLY A 213 -15.71 -22.10 -13.88
C GLY A 213 -16.54 -23.12 -13.11
N TYR A 214 -17.46 -23.79 -13.81
CA TYR A 214 -18.27 -24.87 -13.26
C TYR A 214 -17.77 -26.22 -13.78
N TYR A 215 -17.42 -27.12 -12.86
CA TYR A 215 -16.80 -28.42 -13.13
C TYR A 215 -17.73 -29.57 -12.71
N GLY A 216 -18.97 -29.55 -13.19
CA GLY A 216 -19.94 -30.64 -13.00
C GLY A 216 -20.07 -31.09 -11.54
N ARG A 217 -19.62 -32.31 -11.23
CA ARG A 217 -19.69 -32.90 -9.88
C ARG A 217 -18.81 -32.20 -8.85
N GLU A 218 -17.80 -31.45 -9.29
CA GLU A 218 -16.83 -30.80 -8.40
C GLU A 218 -17.30 -29.40 -7.96
N GLY A 219 -18.25 -28.78 -8.68
CA GLY A 219 -18.81 -27.48 -8.32
C GLY A 219 -18.09 -26.30 -8.99
N PHE A 220 -18.10 -25.13 -8.33
CA PHE A 220 -17.53 -23.89 -8.86
C PHE A 220 -16.11 -23.67 -8.35
N TYR A 221 -15.19 -23.31 -9.25
CA TYR A 221 -13.78 -23.02 -8.93
C TYR A 221 -13.33 -21.72 -9.57
N ILE A 222 -12.32 -21.09 -8.95
CA ILE A 222 -11.63 -19.94 -9.52
C ILE A 222 -10.61 -20.42 -10.56
N ASN A 223 -10.65 -19.81 -11.75
CA ASN A 223 -9.80 -20.10 -12.89
C ASN A 223 -8.94 -18.89 -13.27
N HIS A 224 -7.95 -19.12 -14.14
CA HIS A 224 -7.16 -18.08 -14.80
C HIS A 224 -7.11 -18.33 -16.32
N ASP A 225 -7.49 -17.33 -17.15
CA ASP A 225 -7.52 -17.24 -18.63
C ASP A 225 -7.95 -18.46 -19.49
N VAL A 226 -7.41 -19.65 -19.26
CA VAL A 226 -7.74 -20.90 -19.97
C VAL A 226 -8.28 -21.92 -18.95
N ASN A 227 -9.17 -22.80 -19.39
CA ASN A 227 -9.83 -23.86 -18.60
C ASN A 227 -8.88 -24.93 -17.98
N SER A 228 -7.69 -24.54 -17.56
CA SER A 228 -6.88 -25.27 -16.59
C SER A 228 -7.29 -24.79 -15.19
N PRO A 229 -7.87 -25.67 -14.35
CA PRO A 229 -8.03 -25.38 -12.94
C PRO A 229 -6.67 -24.95 -12.37
N LEU A 230 -6.64 -24.09 -11.35
CA LEU A 230 -5.46 -23.95 -10.48
C LEU A 230 -5.21 -25.22 -9.59
N GLU A 231 -5.74 -26.36 -10.06
CA GLU A 231 -5.89 -27.71 -9.50
C GLU A 231 -6.40 -27.87 -8.05
N LYS A 232 -6.89 -29.08 -7.78
CA LYS A 232 -7.65 -29.54 -6.60
C LYS A 232 -7.05 -29.16 -5.25
#